data_AF-A0A7J7RJQ7-F1
#
_entry.id   AF-A0A7J7RJQ7-F1
#
_cell.length_a   1.000
_cell.length_b   1.000
_cell.length_c   1.000
_cell.angle_alpha   90.00
_cell.angle_beta   90.00
_cell.angle_gamma   90.00
#
_symmetry.space_group_name_H-M   'P 1'
#
loop_
_entity.id
_entity.type
_entity.pdbx_description
1 polymer ?
#
loop_
_entity_poly.entity_id
_entity_poly.type
_entity_poly.pdbx_seq_one_letter_code
_entity_poly.pdbx_strand_id
1 'polypeptide(L)'
;MLLLVHVVLTLWVSWAHGQGRTCDFPEIKHGNIYEENTYKPTFPVARGKYFYYSCDHSFVSPSGSLWTQINCTEGGWSPAPRCIRQCFFPWVENGHSTSSGQTHQEGDSVQIVCDQGHRLANNQDVIVCTERGWSTRPTCSRINSAEECGRPPAIDNGDITSYPSAVYAPGSSVEYQCQAFYVLAGNRRITCRNGEWSEPPKCLDACVISPEVLEEHKIEFQWSYAKKLYSETNDYTEFRCRRGYYPKSPRSAFRVQCREGKMDFPTCW
;
A
#
# COMPACT_ATOMS: atom_id res chain seq x y z
N MET A 1 -58.91 -75.38 -43.61
CA MET A 1 -57.90 -76.03 -42.75
C MET A 1 -57.62 -75.12 -41.56
N LEU A 2 -57.42 -75.72 -40.40
CA LEU A 2 -57.40 -75.16 -39.05
C LEU A 2 -56.53 -73.90 -38.83
N LEU A 3 -57.10 -72.99 -38.03
CA LEU A 3 -56.53 -72.23 -36.88
C LEU A 3 -55.02 -72.12 -36.74
N LEU A 4 -54.54 -70.88 -36.54
CA LEU A 4 -53.59 -70.56 -35.47
C LEU A 4 -53.71 -69.10 -35.06
N VAL A 5 -54.21 -68.90 -33.84
CA VAL A 5 -54.19 -67.66 -33.08
C VAL A 5 -52.76 -67.42 -32.62
N HIS A 6 -52.20 -66.23 -32.87
CA HIS A 6 -51.08 -65.72 -32.09
C HIS A 6 -51.40 -64.31 -31.60
N VAL A 7 -51.86 -64.27 -30.35
CA VAL A 7 -51.88 -63.08 -29.50
C VAL A 7 -50.42 -62.75 -29.18
N VAL A 8 -49.91 -61.63 -29.68
CA VAL A 8 -48.62 -61.09 -29.25
C VAL A 8 -48.90 -59.95 -28.29
N LEU A 9 -48.82 -60.26 -26.99
CA LEU A 9 -48.80 -59.28 -25.91
C LEU A 9 -47.51 -58.45 -26.03
N THR A 10 -47.61 -57.18 -26.40
CA THR A 10 -46.50 -56.24 -26.27
C THR A 10 -46.35 -55.85 -24.80
N LEU A 11 -45.48 -56.54 -24.08
CA LEU A 11 -44.98 -56.15 -22.77
C LEU A 11 -44.25 -54.80 -22.88
N TRP A 12 -44.93 -53.71 -22.54
CA TRP A 12 -44.29 -52.45 -22.19
C TRP A 12 -43.62 -52.63 -20.83
N VAL A 13 -42.34 -52.98 -20.82
CA VAL A 13 -41.51 -52.82 -19.63
C VAL A 13 -41.02 -51.37 -19.63
N SER A 14 -41.81 -50.49 -19.03
CA SER A 14 -41.35 -49.15 -18.65
C SER A 14 -40.26 -49.36 -17.61
N TRP A 15 -38.99 -49.29 -18.02
CA TRP A 15 -37.88 -49.15 -17.08
C TRP A 15 -37.98 -47.76 -16.44
N ALA A 16 -38.81 -47.64 -15.42
CA ALA A 16 -38.71 -46.55 -14.47
C ALA A 16 -37.41 -46.75 -13.70
N HIS A 17 -36.30 -46.24 -14.23
CA HIS A 17 -35.11 -45.98 -13.44
C HIS A 17 -35.50 -44.88 -12.44
N GLY A 18 -36.00 -45.32 -11.28
CA GLY A 18 -36.10 -44.46 -10.12
C GLY A 18 -34.68 -44.08 -9.71
N GLN A 19 -34.14 -43.00 -10.28
CA GLN A 19 -32.95 -42.34 -9.75
C GLN A 19 -33.33 -41.76 -8.39
N GLY A 20 -33.23 -42.59 -7.35
CA GLY A 20 -33.26 -42.11 -5.98
C GLY A 20 -32.14 -41.09 -5.84
N ARG A 21 -32.48 -39.83 -5.54
CA ARG A 21 -31.48 -38.78 -5.31
C ARG A 21 -30.53 -39.25 -4.21
N THR A 22 -29.25 -39.40 -4.53
CA THR A 22 -28.18 -39.70 -3.60
C THR A 22 -27.47 -38.42 -3.17
N CYS A 23 -26.73 -38.47 -2.06
CA CYS A 23 -25.85 -37.38 -1.66
C CYS A 23 -24.39 -37.78 -1.84
N ASP A 24 -23.60 -36.91 -2.48
CA ASP A 24 -22.16 -37.06 -2.63
C ASP A 24 -21.44 -36.82 -1.29
N PHE A 25 -20.15 -37.16 -1.24
CA PHE A 25 -19.32 -36.89 -0.08
C PHE A 25 -19.28 -35.37 0.18
N PRO A 26 -19.62 -34.89 1.39
CA PRO A 26 -19.72 -33.47 1.65
C PRO A 26 -18.34 -32.79 1.65
N GLU A 27 -18.21 -31.70 0.89
CA GLU A 27 -17.03 -30.82 0.95
C GLU A 27 -17.21 -29.79 2.07
N ILE A 28 -16.46 -29.95 3.16
CA ILE A 28 -16.54 -29.09 4.34
C ILE A 28 -15.24 -28.31 4.46
N LYS A 29 -15.27 -27.00 4.18
CA LYS A 29 -14.12 -26.12 4.42
C LYS A 29 -13.90 -25.98 5.92
N HIS A 30 -12.66 -26.15 6.36
CA HIS A 30 -12.26 -26.11 7.77
C HIS A 30 -13.01 -27.11 8.65
N GLY A 31 -13.25 -28.32 8.13
CA GLY A 31 -13.90 -29.38 8.88
C GLY A 31 -13.78 -30.74 8.20
N ASN A 32 -14.17 -31.79 8.91
CA ASN A 32 -14.04 -33.17 8.48
C ASN A 32 -15.22 -34.02 8.94
N ILE A 33 -15.48 -35.10 8.21
CA ILE A 33 -16.44 -36.14 8.61
C ILE A 33 -15.76 -37.08 9.60
N TYR A 34 -16.49 -37.52 10.63
CA TYR A 34 -16.03 -38.57 11.55
C TYR A 34 -15.69 -39.84 10.77
N GLU A 35 -14.54 -40.46 11.02
CA GLU A 35 -14.07 -41.65 10.28
C GLU A 35 -14.12 -41.51 8.75
N GLU A 36 -13.71 -40.37 8.20
CA GLU A 36 -13.72 -40.09 6.76
C GLU A 36 -13.18 -41.26 5.91
N ASN A 37 -12.02 -41.82 6.27
CA ASN A 37 -11.40 -42.92 5.51
C ASN A 37 -12.30 -44.16 5.40
N THR A 38 -13.15 -44.41 6.40
CA THR A 38 -14.09 -45.53 6.43
C THR A 38 -15.29 -45.25 5.54
N TYR A 39 -15.84 -44.03 5.60
CA TYR A 39 -17.10 -43.73 4.91
C TYR A 39 -16.92 -43.28 3.47
N LYS A 40 -15.84 -42.56 3.14
CA LYS A 40 -15.61 -41.98 1.81
C LYS A 40 -15.77 -42.97 0.65
N PRO A 41 -15.32 -44.25 0.73
CA PRO A 41 -15.54 -45.24 -0.32
C PRO A 41 -17.00 -45.67 -0.54
N THR A 42 -17.89 -45.37 0.41
CA THR A 42 -19.32 -45.78 0.37
C THR A 42 -20.24 -44.77 -0.30
N PHE A 43 -19.71 -43.62 -0.72
CA PHE A 43 -20.46 -42.56 -1.39
C PHE A 43 -20.57 -42.82 -2.90
N PRO A 44 -21.63 -42.32 -3.56
CA PRO A 44 -22.72 -41.51 -3.01
C PRO A 44 -23.74 -42.33 -2.21
N VAL A 45 -24.36 -41.72 -1.20
CA VAL A 45 -25.25 -42.41 -0.24
C VAL A 45 -26.73 -42.15 -0.50
N ALA A 46 -27.58 -43.13 -0.21
CA ALA A 46 -29.03 -43.00 -0.32
C ALA A 46 -29.62 -42.05 0.75
N ARG A 47 -30.81 -41.50 0.45
CA ARG A 47 -31.58 -40.66 1.38
C ARG A 47 -31.81 -41.36 2.72
N GLY A 48 -31.84 -40.57 3.79
CA GLY A 48 -32.01 -41.06 5.17
C GLY A 48 -30.72 -41.53 5.84
N LYS A 49 -29.61 -41.69 5.10
CA LYS A 49 -28.28 -41.84 5.70
C LYS A 49 -27.84 -40.54 6.37
N TYR A 50 -27.11 -40.66 7.46
CA TYR A 50 -26.62 -39.54 8.25
C TYR A 50 -25.16 -39.74 8.64
N PHE A 51 -24.46 -38.63 8.87
CA PHE A 51 -23.07 -38.60 9.30
C PHE A 51 -22.87 -37.47 10.30
N TYR A 52 -21.80 -37.57 11.08
CA TYR A 52 -21.36 -36.48 11.96
C TYR A 52 -20.12 -35.82 11.37
N TYR A 53 -20.10 -34.50 11.42
CA TYR A 53 -18.92 -33.71 11.09
C TYR A 53 -18.47 -32.86 12.28
N SER A 54 -17.18 -32.54 12.29
CA SER A 54 -16.56 -31.59 13.20
C SER A 54 -15.87 -30.48 12.41
N CYS A 55 -15.70 -29.33 13.05
CA CYS A 55 -14.93 -28.24 12.49
C CYS A 55 -13.50 -28.23 13.05
N ASP A 56 -12.58 -27.69 12.26
CA ASP A 56 -11.19 -27.49 12.65
C ASP A 56 -11.07 -26.49 13.80
N HIS A 57 -9.88 -26.43 14.39
CA HIS A 57 -9.60 -25.48 15.47
C HIS A 57 -9.92 -24.03 15.06
N SER A 58 -10.55 -23.29 15.97
CA SER A 58 -11.07 -21.92 15.75
C SER A 58 -12.22 -21.83 14.74
N PHE A 59 -12.90 -22.94 14.43
CA PHE A 59 -14.15 -22.94 13.70
C PHE A 59 -15.23 -23.69 14.46
N VAL A 60 -16.49 -23.35 14.21
CA VAL A 60 -17.64 -23.98 14.85
C VAL A 60 -18.76 -24.25 13.85
N SER A 61 -19.53 -25.30 14.10
CA SER A 61 -20.76 -25.55 13.36
C SER A 61 -21.82 -24.49 13.72
N PRO A 62 -22.83 -24.25 12.85
CA PRO A 62 -23.94 -23.36 13.19
C PRO A 62 -24.68 -23.72 14.48
N SER A 63 -24.64 -25.00 14.90
CA SER A 63 -25.26 -25.46 16.15
C SER A 63 -24.39 -25.23 17.39
N GLY A 64 -23.14 -24.81 17.24
CA GLY A 64 -22.19 -24.70 18.36
C GLY A 64 -21.66 -26.05 18.86
N SER A 65 -22.08 -27.16 18.24
CA SER A 65 -21.79 -28.51 18.72
C SER A 65 -20.48 -29.03 18.15
N LEU A 66 -19.74 -29.77 18.98
CA LEU A 66 -18.44 -30.37 18.62
C LEU A 66 -18.59 -31.42 17.49
N TRP A 67 -19.70 -32.16 17.52
CA TRP A 67 -20.14 -33.05 16.46
C TRP A 67 -21.54 -32.64 16.01
N THR A 68 -21.71 -32.41 14.71
CA THR A 68 -22.99 -32.01 14.13
C THR A 68 -23.47 -33.05 13.13
N GLN A 69 -24.70 -33.52 13.32
CA GLN A 69 -25.34 -34.50 12.43
C GLN A 69 -25.83 -33.81 11.15
N ILE A 70 -25.52 -34.41 10.00
CA ILE A 70 -26.09 -34.06 8.71
C ILE A 70 -26.82 -35.27 8.14
N ASN A 71 -27.98 -35.02 7.53
CA ASN A 71 -28.82 -36.08 6.95
C ASN A 71 -28.92 -35.88 5.44
N CYS A 72 -28.83 -36.97 4.67
CA CYS A 72 -29.06 -36.94 3.25
C CYS A 72 -30.57 -36.85 2.98
N THR A 73 -31.00 -35.71 2.45
CA THR A 73 -32.41 -35.43 2.12
C THR A 73 -32.61 -35.38 0.60
N GLU A 74 -33.84 -35.12 0.17
CA GLU A 74 -34.14 -34.90 -1.25
C GLU A 74 -33.45 -33.65 -1.85
N GLY A 75 -33.12 -32.67 -1.00
CA GLY A 75 -32.42 -31.43 -1.36
C GLY A 75 -30.91 -31.47 -1.12
N GLY A 76 -30.34 -32.63 -0.80
CA GLY A 76 -28.94 -32.77 -0.40
C GLY A 76 -28.76 -32.82 1.13
N TRP A 77 -27.55 -32.47 1.61
CA TRP A 77 -27.23 -32.49 3.04
C TRP A 77 -28.02 -31.42 3.82
N SER A 78 -28.69 -31.86 4.89
CA SER A 78 -29.42 -30.97 5.80
C SER A 78 -29.06 -31.26 7.27
N PRO A 79 -28.63 -30.24 8.05
CA PRO A 79 -28.27 -28.90 7.58
C PRO A 79 -27.09 -28.97 6.59
N ALA A 80 -26.95 -27.95 5.74
CA ALA A 80 -25.78 -27.85 4.87
C ALA A 80 -24.52 -27.72 5.75
N PRO A 81 -23.54 -28.65 5.63
CA PRO A 81 -22.38 -28.63 6.49
C PRO A 81 -21.54 -27.39 6.18
N ARG A 82 -21.27 -26.60 7.21
CA ARG A 82 -20.35 -25.46 7.15
C ARG A 82 -19.71 -25.24 8.51
N CYS A 83 -18.55 -24.61 8.47
CA CYS A 83 -17.78 -24.22 9.63
C CYS A 83 -17.60 -22.70 9.60
N ILE A 84 -17.95 -22.05 10.71
CA ILE A 84 -17.95 -20.59 10.86
C ILE A 84 -16.73 -20.24 11.70
N ARG A 85 -15.92 -19.27 11.27
CA ARG A 85 -14.76 -18.84 12.05
C ARG A 85 -15.19 -18.34 13.42
N GLN A 86 -14.45 -18.73 14.45
CA GLN A 86 -14.49 -18.13 15.78
C GLN A 86 -13.20 -17.33 16.04
N CYS A 87 -13.37 -16.07 16.45
CA CYS A 87 -12.29 -15.19 16.84
C CYS A 87 -12.40 -14.87 18.34
N PHE A 88 -11.49 -15.38 19.15
CA PHE A 88 -11.35 -14.94 20.54
C PHE A 88 -10.77 -13.51 20.56
N PHE A 89 -11.39 -12.62 21.33
CA PHE A 89 -10.94 -11.24 21.49
C PHE A 89 -10.19 -11.10 22.83
N PRO A 90 -8.86 -10.92 22.81
CA PRO A 90 -8.07 -10.82 24.03
C PRO A 90 -8.27 -9.46 24.72
N TRP A 91 -7.71 -9.32 25.92
CA TRP A 91 -7.54 -8.01 26.54
C TRP A 91 -6.62 -7.12 25.71
N VAL A 92 -6.97 -5.84 25.60
CA VAL A 92 -6.21 -4.86 24.81
C VAL A 92 -5.21 -4.16 25.72
N GLU A 93 -3.92 -4.25 25.41
CA GLU A 93 -2.88 -3.44 26.07
C GLU A 93 -2.98 -1.98 25.60
N ASN A 94 -2.88 -1.03 26.52
CA ASN A 94 -2.98 0.42 26.27
C ASN A 94 -4.29 0.84 25.57
N GLY A 95 -5.39 0.18 25.92
CA GLY A 95 -6.73 0.49 25.45
C GLY A 95 -7.80 -0.35 26.16
N HIS A 96 -9.04 -0.15 25.76
CA HIS A 96 -10.20 -0.83 26.32
C HIS A 96 -11.21 -1.23 25.22
N SER A 97 -11.87 -2.36 25.44
CA SER A 97 -13.03 -2.81 24.66
C SER A 97 -13.95 -3.64 25.54
N THR A 98 -15.26 -3.47 25.37
CA THR A 98 -16.30 -4.25 26.06
C THR A 98 -16.29 -5.73 25.64
N SER A 99 -15.66 -6.05 24.52
CA SER A 99 -15.51 -7.41 23.99
C SER A 99 -14.30 -8.16 24.55
N SER A 100 -13.52 -7.56 25.44
CA SER A 100 -12.35 -8.22 26.06
C SER A 100 -12.75 -9.53 26.75
N GLY A 101 -12.13 -10.64 26.33
CA GLY A 101 -12.40 -11.99 26.83
C GLY A 101 -13.57 -12.72 26.15
N GLN A 102 -14.20 -12.11 25.14
CA GLN A 102 -15.34 -12.71 24.43
C GLN A 102 -14.90 -13.42 23.15
N THR A 103 -15.73 -14.35 22.66
CA THR A 103 -15.51 -15.02 21.36
C THR A 103 -16.58 -14.57 20.39
N HIS A 104 -16.14 -14.20 19.18
CA HIS A 104 -16.96 -13.67 18.11
C HIS A 104 -17.00 -14.62 16.92
N GLN A 105 -18.04 -14.54 16.11
CA GLN A 105 -18.17 -15.32 14.87
C GLN A 105 -17.80 -14.50 13.65
N GLU A 106 -17.52 -15.19 12.55
CA GLU A 106 -17.23 -14.56 11.26
C GLU A 106 -18.29 -13.52 10.87
N GLY A 107 -17.83 -12.31 10.52
CA GLY A 107 -18.67 -11.16 10.21
C GLY A 107 -18.87 -10.19 11.39
N ASP A 108 -18.65 -10.62 12.62
CA ASP A 108 -18.77 -9.74 13.79
C ASP A 108 -17.70 -8.63 13.77
N SER A 109 -18.10 -7.43 14.21
CA SER A 109 -17.22 -6.28 14.35
C SER A 109 -17.10 -5.85 15.82
N VAL A 110 -15.89 -5.53 16.25
CA VAL A 110 -15.60 -5.08 17.62
C VAL A 110 -14.93 -3.71 17.58
N GLN A 111 -15.42 -2.80 18.42
CA GLN A 111 -14.80 -1.48 18.61
C GLN A 111 -13.74 -1.53 19.71
N ILE A 112 -12.63 -0.82 19.48
CA ILE A 112 -11.49 -0.70 20.37
C ILE A 112 -11.24 0.79 20.62
N VAL A 113 -11.19 1.17 21.89
CA VAL A 113 -10.84 2.52 22.32
C VAL A 113 -9.42 2.47 22.85
N CYS A 114 -8.47 3.11 22.17
CA CYS A 114 -7.09 3.18 22.68
C CYS A 114 -6.94 4.25 23.76
N ASP A 115 -6.04 4.00 24.71
CA ASP A 115 -5.67 4.98 25.74
C ASP A 115 -4.97 6.18 25.10
N GLN A 116 -4.90 7.29 25.85
CA GLN A 116 -4.25 8.50 25.37
C GLN A 116 -2.82 8.23 24.88
N GLY A 117 -2.48 8.76 23.70
CA GLY A 117 -1.16 8.57 23.09
C GLY A 117 -0.96 7.20 22.43
N HIS A 118 -2.02 6.40 22.25
CA HIS A 118 -1.99 5.11 21.56
C HIS A 118 -3.00 5.06 20.42
N ARG A 119 -2.72 4.22 19.41
CA ARG A 119 -3.60 3.98 18.27
C ARG A 119 -3.52 2.54 17.81
N LEU A 120 -4.62 2.07 17.25
CA LEU A 120 -4.68 0.81 16.52
C LEU A 120 -3.94 0.95 15.17
N ALA A 121 -3.58 -0.18 14.57
CA ALA A 121 -3.02 -0.20 13.22
C ALA A 121 -3.96 0.49 12.23
N ASN A 122 -3.38 1.14 11.21
CA ASN A 122 -4.09 1.82 10.13
C ASN A 122 -5.08 2.93 10.57
N ASN A 123 -4.95 3.43 11.80
CA ASN A 123 -5.80 4.52 12.33
C ASN A 123 -7.29 4.17 12.35
N GLN A 124 -7.61 2.89 12.53
CA GLN A 124 -8.98 2.36 12.67
C GLN A 124 -9.34 2.24 14.16
N ASP A 125 -10.62 2.11 14.46
CA ASP A 125 -11.14 1.85 15.81
C ASP A 125 -12.05 0.61 15.85
N VAL A 126 -12.30 -0.03 14.69
CA VAL A 126 -13.14 -1.22 14.57
C VAL A 126 -12.37 -2.32 13.83
N ILE A 127 -12.46 -3.55 14.34
CA ILE A 127 -11.90 -4.75 13.71
C ILE A 127 -13.00 -5.77 13.44
N VAL A 128 -12.80 -6.63 12.44
CA VAL A 128 -13.81 -7.60 11.99
C VAL A 128 -13.25 -9.01 12.08
N CYS A 129 -14.04 -9.98 12.57
CA CYS A 129 -13.69 -11.39 12.51
C CYS A 129 -13.91 -11.90 11.08
N THR A 130 -12.83 -12.17 10.36
CA THR A 130 -12.84 -12.69 8.99
C THR A 130 -12.61 -14.20 9.00
N GLU A 131 -12.80 -14.90 7.88
CA GLU A 131 -12.44 -16.33 7.74
C GLU A 131 -10.99 -16.63 8.18
N ARG A 132 -10.07 -15.65 8.07
CA ARG A 132 -8.66 -15.78 8.47
C ARG A 132 -8.36 -15.36 9.92
N GLY A 133 -9.37 -14.95 10.68
CA GLY A 133 -9.23 -14.34 12.01
C GLY A 133 -9.51 -12.84 12.00
N TRP A 134 -9.11 -12.14 13.06
CA TRP A 134 -9.29 -10.68 13.15
C TRP A 134 -8.61 -9.94 12.00
N SER A 135 -9.30 -8.96 11.41
CA SER A 135 -8.81 -8.15 10.29
C SER A 135 -7.51 -7.42 10.58
N THR A 136 -7.28 -7.07 11.84
CA THR A 136 -6.02 -6.57 12.37
C THR A 136 -5.83 -7.03 13.80
N ARG A 137 -4.60 -6.95 14.30
CA ARG A 137 -4.29 -7.38 15.66
C ARG A 137 -4.89 -6.39 16.68
N PRO A 138 -5.64 -6.85 17.70
CA PRO A 138 -6.30 -6.00 18.70
C PRO A 138 -5.28 -5.47 19.73
N THR A 139 -4.33 -4.66 19.27
CA THR A 139 -3.28 -4.08 20.12
C THR A 139 -3.14 -2.59 19.83
N CYS A 140 -3.31 -1.76 20.86
CA CYS A 140 -3.02 -0.34 20.77
C CYS A 140 -1.52 -0.15 20.92
N SER A 141 -0.87 0.18 19.81
CA SER A 141 0.52 0.62 19.83
C SER A 141 0.58 2.07 20.28
N ARG A 142 1.62 2.44 21.04
CA ARG A 142 1.92 3.85 21.29
C ARG A 142 1.92 4.54 19.93
N ILE A 143 1.14 5.61 19.80
CA ILE A 143 1.37 6.57 18.72
C ILE A 143 2.83 6.93 18.92
N ASN A 144 3.70 6.52 18.00
CA ASN A 144 5.10 6.91 18.10
C ASN A 144 5.09 8.42 18.19
N SER A 145 5.28 8.91 19.41
CA SER A 145 5.68 10.26 19.72
C SER A 145 7.16 10.38 19.35
N ALA A 146 7.54 9.92 18.16
CA ALA A 146 8.51 10.64 17.35
C ALA A 146 7.70 11.72 16.61
N GLU A 147 7.01 12.54 17.39
CA GLU A 147 6.62 13.87 17.00
C GLU A 147 7.91 14.72 16.86
N GLU A 148 9.03 14.17 17.32
CA GLU A 148 10.39 14.55 17.03
C GLU A 148 10.82 14.09 15.62
N CYS A 149 11.46 14.97 14.87
CA CYS A 149 12.06 14.64 13.59
C CYS A 149 13.49 14.15 13.78
N GLY A 150 13.96 13.32 12.84
CA GLY A 150 15.38 13.04 12.70
C GLY A 150 16.15 14.24 12.16
N ARG A 151 17.38 14.01 11.68
CA ARG A 151 18.16 15.05 11.02
C ARG A 151 17.39 15.67 9.83
N PRO A 152 17.49 16.99 9.63
CA PRO A 152 17.00 17.65 8.42
C PRO A 152 17.53 16.98 7.14
N PRO A 153 16.73 16.93 6.05
CA PRO A 153 17.19 16.37 4.77
C PRO A 153 18.41 17.12 4.22
N ALA A 154 19.40 16.43 3.67
CA ALA A 154 20.48 17.12 2.95
C ALA A 154 19.95 17.71 1.62
N ILE A 155 20.52 18.82 1.18
CA ILE A 155 20.24 19.42 -0.13
C ILE A 155 21.53 19.57 -0.93
N ASP A 156 21.45 19.55 -2.25
CA ASP A 156 22.61 19.79 -3.11
C ASP A 156 23.06 21.26 -3.00
N ASN A 157 24.37 21.48 -2.97
CA ASN A 157 24.99 22.81 -2.94
C ASN A 157 24.48 23.74 -1.82
N GLY A 158 24.07 23.18 -0.68
CA GLY A 158 23.63 23.93 0.49
C GLY A 158 23.64 23.09 1.77
N ASP A 159 23.51 23.76 2.91
CA ASP A 159 23.45 23.11 4.22
C ASP A 159 22.61 23.95 5.20
N ILE A 160 22.28 23.37 6.36
CA ILE A 160 21.66 24.12 7.45
C ILE A 160 22.66 25.09 8.10
N THR A 161 22.15 26.21 8.60
CA THR A 161 22.99 27.24 9.26
C THR A 161 23.33 26.92 10.71
N SER A 162 22.70 25.88 11.29
CA SER A 162 22.89 25.44 12.67
C SER A 162 23.61 24.10 12.76
N TYR A 163 24.12 23.75 13.94
CA TYR A 163 24.71 22.43 14.16
C TYR A 163 23.62 21.33 14.16
N PRO A 164 23.80 20.23 13.41
CA PRO A 164 22.81 19.18 13.31
C PRO A 164 22.72 18.36 14.61
N SER A 165 21.51 18.25 15.15
CA SER A 165 21.16 17.31 16.21
C SER A 165 20.69 15.98 15.63
N ALA A 166 20.85 14.88 16.37
CA ALA A 166 20.31 13.59 15.93
C ALA A 166 18.77 13.55 15.95
N VAL A 167 18.16 14.37 16.81
CA VAL A 167 16.73 14.40 17.11
C VAL A 167 16.29 15.86 17.32
N TYR A 168 15.11 16.22 16.82
CA TYR A 168 14.52 17.55 16.89
C TYR A 168 13.09 17.48 17.40
N ALA A 169 12.76 18.23 18.45
CA ALA A 169 11.41 18.27 19.02
C ALA A 169 10.33 18.75 18.00
N PRO A 170 9.06 18.40 18.20
CA PRO A 170 7.94 18.94 17.41
C PRO A 170 7.96 20.47 17.36
N GLY A 171 7.67 21.04 16.19
CA GLY A 171 7.70 22.49 15.99
C GLY A 171 9.09 23.11 15.90
N SER A 172 10.16 22.32 16.08
CA SER A 172 11.53 22.77 15.79
C SER A 172 11.65 23.23 14.35
N SER A 173 12.50 24.22 14.11
CA SER A 173 12.77 24.72 12.76
C SER A 173 14.26 24.93 12.53
N VAL A 174 14.69 24.73 11.29
CA VAL A 174 16.06 24.99 10.83
C VAL A 174 16.00 25.81 9.56
N GLU A 175 17.07 26.56 9.28
CA GLU A 175 17.20 27.36 8.07
C GLU A 175 18.34 26.83 7.20
N TYR A 176 18.11 26.78 5.89
CA TYR A 176 19.12 26.41 4.90
C TYR A 176 19.78 27.64 4.29
N GLN A 177 21.03 27.44 3.89
CA GLN A 177 21.82 28.37 3.11
C GLN A 177 22.49 27.63 1.95
N CYS A 178 22.41 28.21 0.76
CA CYS A 178 23.14 27.72 -0.40
C CYS A 178 24.60 28.18 -0.38
N GLN A 179 25.47 27.41 -1.04
CA GLN A 179 26.84 27.80 -1.32
C GLN A 179 26.90 29.08 -2.14
N ALA A 180 28.08 29.73 -2.15
CA ALA A 180 28.26 31.00 -2.87
C ALA A 180 27.82 30.90 -4.34
N PHE A 181 27.07 31.92 -4.80
CA PHE A 181 26.53 32.08 -6.16
C PHE A 181 25.38 31.13 -6.54
N TYR A 182 25.01 30.16 -5.69
CA TYR A 182 23.78 29.38 -5.86
C TYR A 182 22.59 30.15 -5.26
N VAL A 183 21.45 30.07 -5.94
CA VAL A 183 20.25 30.85 -5.53
C VAL A 183 19.25 29.93 -4.85
N LEU A 184 18.85 30.27 -3.61
CA LEU A 184 17.86 29.50 -2.86
C LEU A 184 16.46 29.69 -3.47
N ALA A 185 15.81 28.58 -3.85
CA ALA A 185 14.44 28.52 -4.32
C ALA A 185 13.57 27.71 -3.36
N GLY A 186 12.44 28.30 -2.93
CA GLY A 186 11.53 27.70 -1.96
C GLY A 186 11.63 28.35 -0.58
N ASN A 187 11.10 27.67 0.44
CA ASN A 187 11.11 28.19 1.81
C ASN A 187 12.47 27.90 2.47
N ARG A 188 13.18 28.96 2.88
CA ARG A 188 14.47 28.83 3.58
C ARG A 188 14.36 28.07 4.90
N ARG A 189 13.22 28.14 5.57
CA ARG A 189 12.98 27.57 6.91
C ARG A 189 12.05 26.38 6.81
N ILE A 190 12.52 25.22 7.24
CA ILE A 190 11.67 24.04 7.39
C ILE A 190 11.29 23.83 8.85
N THR A 191 10.15 23.19 9.08
CA THR A 191 9.60 22.95 10.42
C THR A 191 9.25 21.47 10.58
N CYS A 192 9.58 20.90 11.74
CA CYS A 192 9.21 19.56 12.12
C CYS A 192 7.73 19.52 12.54
N ARG A 193 6.90 18.74 11.85
CA ARG A 193 5.48 18.56 12.17
C ARG A 193 5.12 17.09 12.01
N ASN A 194 4.50 16.50 13.02
CA ASN A 194 4.07 15.10 13.01
C ASN A 194 5.19 14.10 12.66
N GLY A 195 6.42 14.38 13.10
CA GLY A 195 7.59 13.54 12.82
C GLY A 195 8.22 13.71 11.43
N GLU A 196 7.68 14.61 10.60
CA GLU A 196 8.20 14.91 9.26
C GLU A 196 8.65 16.36 9.14
N TRP A 197 9.76 16.57 8.42
CA TRP A 197 10.20 17.90 8.02
C TRP A 197 9.36 18.40 6.85
N SER A 198 8.93 19.66 6.88
CA SER A 198 8.35 20.31 5.71
C SER A 198 9.34 20.36 4.53
N GLU A 199 8.82 20.48 3.30
CA GLU A 199 9.59 20.53 2.05
C GLU A 199 10.85 21.43 2.14
N PRO A 200 12.06 20.88 1.92
CA PRO A 200 13.30 21.66 1.93
C PRO A 200 13.45 22.52 0.65
N PRO A 201 14.20 23.63 0.71
CA PRO A 201 14.47 24.44 -0.47
C PRO A 201 15.45 23.74 -1.42
N LYS A 202 15.58 24.29 -2.64
CA LYS A 202 16.58 23.88 -3.63
C LYS A 202 17.59 25.00 -3.86
N CYS A 203 18.84 24.65 -4.14
CA CYS A 203 19.86 25.60 -4.57
C CYS A 203 20.00 25.54 -6.09
N LEU A 204 19.59 26.61 -6.77
CA LEU A 204 19.64 26.71 -8.22
C LEU A 204 21.07 26.98 -8.69
N ASP A 205 21.52 26.18 -9.67
CA ASP A 205 22.90 26.19 -10.14
C ASP A 205 23.33 27.54 -10.72
N ALA A 206 24.53 27.99 -10.34
CA ALA A 206 25.18 29.14 -10.95
C ALA A 206 25.76 28.76 -12.33
N CYS A 207 25.80 29.72 -13.26
CA CYS A 207 26.47 29.54 -14.54
C CYS A 207 27.94 29.91 -14.40
N VAL A 208 28.83 29.01 -14.81
CA VAL A 208 30.27 29.23 -14.86
C VAL A 208 30.65 29.75 -16.25
N ILE A 209 31.33 30.88 -16.30
CA ILE A 209 31.81 31.50 -17.53
C ILE A 209 33.32 31.29 -17.58
N SER A 210 33.73 30.16 -18.16
CA SER A 210 35.13 29.76 -18.19
C SER A 210 35.90 30.44 -19.33
N PRO A 211 37.22 30.65 -19.19
CA PRO A 211 38.05 31.19 -20.27
C PRO A 211 37.97 30.39 -21.57
N GLU A 212 37.82 29.07 -21.47
CA GLU A 212 37.73 28.16 -22.62
C GLU A 212 36.48 28.46 -23.45
N VAL A 213 35.33 28.66 -22.80
CA VAL A 213 34.08 29.03 -23.48
C VAL A 213 34.22 30.38 -24.18
N LEU A 214 34.85 31.37 -23.53
CA LEU A 214 35.07 32.69 -24.12
C LEU A 214 35.97 32.61 -25.37
N GLU A 215 36.96 31.70 -25.38
CA GLU A 215 37.85 31.46 -26.52
C GLU A 215 37.11 30.78 -27.67
N GLU A 216 36.44 29.67 -27.40
CA GLU A 216 35.70 28.88 -28.37
C GLU A 216 34.66 29.74 -29.12
N HIS A 217 33.96 30.59 -28.37
CA HIS A 217 32.94 31.48 -28.92
C HIS A 217 33.49 32.79 -29.49
N LYS A 218 34.80 33.08 -29.34
CA LYS A 218 35.48 34.32 -29.77
C LYS A 218 34.86 35.59 -29.15
N ILE A 219 34.42 35.49 -27.90
CA ILE A 219 33.74 36.57 -27.16
C ILE A 219 34.56 37.04 -25.94
N GLU A 220 34.21 38.22 -25.46
CA GLU A 220 34.70 38.80 -24.21
C GLU A 220 33.57 39.50 -23.46
N PHE A 221 33.73 39.70 -22.15
CA PHE A 221 32.79 40.51 -21.37
C PHE A 221 32.67 41.92 -21.95
N GLN A 222 31.45 42.44 -22.04
CA GLN A 222 31.20 43.81 -22.50
C GLN A 222 31.92 44.84 -21.62
N TRP A 223 31.94 44.61 -20.30
CA TRP A 223 32.50 45.51 -19.29
C TRP A 223 33.63 44.81 -18.51
N SER A 224 34.86 45.30 -18.67
CA SER A 224 36.06 44.67 -18.10
C SER A 224 36.18 44.78 -16.57
N TYR A 225 35.52 45.74 -15.94
CA TYR A 225 35.48 45.92 -14.48
C TYR A 225 34.39 45.07 -13.81
N ALA A 226 33.43 44.55 -14.57
CA ALA A 226 32.31 43.75 -14.07
C ALA A 226 32.44 42.28 -14.54
N LYS A 227 33.67 41.77 -14.65
CA LYS A 227 33.94 40.37 -15.03
C LYS A 227 33.33 39.43 -13.99
N LYS A 228 32.15 38.92 -14.30
CA LYS A 228 31.42 37.98 -13.46
C LYS A 228 31.68 36.56 -13.98
N LEU A 229 32.69 35.88 -13.43
CA LEU A 229 33.02 34.49 -13.81
C LEU A 229 31.95 33.49 -13.36
N TYR A 230 31.16 33.85 -12.35
CA TYR A 230 30.04 33.06 -11.83
C TYR A 230 28.77 33.91 -11.85
N SER A 231 27.83 33.58 -12.72
CA SER A 231 26.54 34.28 -12.83
C SER A 231 25.46 33.49 -12.07
N GLU A 232 24.79 34.15 -11.13
CA GLU A 232 23.67 33.55 -10.38
C GLU A 232 22.51 33.23 -11.33
N THR A 233 21.70 32.22 -11.02
CA THR A 233 20.50 31.93 -11.80
C THR A 233 19.59 33.16 -11.88
N ASN A 234 19.06 33.43 -13.06
CA ASN A 234 18.28 34.60 -13.48
C ASN A 234 19.05 35.91 -13.65
N ASP A 235 20.35 35.95 -13.33
CA ASP A 235 21.20 37.10 -13.62
C ASP A 235 21.56 37.19 -15.11
N TYR A 236 21.90 38.40 -15.56
CA TYR A 236 22.25 38.69 -16.94
C TYR A 236 23.73 39.04 -17.07
N THR A 237 24.40 38.41 -18.02
CA THR A 237 25.76 38.76 -18.43
C THR A 237 25.77 39.26 -19.86
N GLU A 238 26.47 40.37 -20.09
CA GLU A 238 26.64 40.97 -21.42
C GLU A 238 28.02 40.68 -21.99
N PHE A 239 28.03 40.25 -23.24
CA PHE A 239 29.22 39.91 -24.01
C PHE A 239 29.33 40.79 -25.26
N ARG A 240 30.53 40.82 -25.83
CA ARG A 240 30.82 41.34 -27.17
C ARG A 240 31.81 40.46 -27.89
N CYS A 241 31.89 40.60 -29.20
CA CYS A 241 32.96 39.95 -29.95
C CYS A 241 34.32 40.51 -29.54
N ARG A 242 35.31 39.62 -29.44
CA ARG A 242 36.70 40.03 -29.28
C ARG A 242 37.14 40.88 -30.47
N ARG A 243 38.14 41.73 -30.24
CA ARG A 243 38.71 42.59 -31.28
C ARG A 243 39.16 41.76 -32.49
N GLY A 244 38.67 42.12 -33.67
CA GLY A 244 38.98 41.43 -34.93
C GLY A 244 37.95 40.38 -35.35
N TYR A 245 36.95 40.09 -34.52
CA TYR A 245 35.85 39.18 -34.81
C TYR A 245 34.52 39.91 -34.98
N TYR A 246 33.60 39.33 -35.74
CA TYR A 246 32.29 39.93 -36.04
C TYR A 246 31.12 39.09 -35.51
N PRO A 247 29.99 39.70 -35.13
CA PRO A 247 28.83 38.97 -34.63
C PRO A 247 28.30 37.96 -35.67
N LYS A 248 28.16 36.70 -35.26
CA LYS A 248 27.40 35.67 -35.99
C LYS A 248 25.98 35.54 -35.43
N SER A 249 25.85 35.57 -34.11
CA SER A 249 24.56 35.56 -33.40
C SER A 249 23.82 36.91 -33.51
N PRO A 250 22.48 36.94 -33.38
CA PRO A 250 21.72 38.19 -33.35
C PRO A 250 22.07 39.04 -32.11
N ARG A 251 21.86 40.36 -32.18
CA ARG A 251 22.20 41.28 -31.07
C ARG A 251 21.56 40.90 -29.73
N SER A 252 20.35 40.36 -29.75
CA SER A 252 19.66 39.90 -28.53
C SER A 252 20.38 38.76 -27.80
N ALA A 253 21.18 37.96 -28.50
CA ALA A 253 21.94 36.86 -27.91
C ALA A 253 23.18 37.32 -27.12
N PHE A 254 23.58 38.59 -27.21
CA PHE A 254 24.76 39.10 -26.49
C PHE A 254 24.47 39.52 -25.05
N ARG A 255 23.19 39.55 -24.65
CA ARG A 255 22.77 39.68 -23.25
C ARG A 255 22.17 38.35 -22.82
N VAL A 256 22.96 37.52 -22.16
CA VAL A 256 22.61 36.13 -21.84
C VAL A 256 22.16 36.04 -20.40
N GLN A 257 21.05 35.34 -20.17
CA GLN A 257 20.57 35.04 -18.83
C GLN A 257 21.09 33.68 -18.37
N CYS A 258 21.59 33.57 -17.13
CA CYS A 258 21.86 32.28 -16.53
C CYS A 258 20.55 31.58 -16.16
N ARG A 259 20.39 30.30 -16.55
CA ARG A 259 19.21 29.48 -16.23
C ARG A 259 19.65 28.14 -15.66
N GLU A 260 19.73 28.05 -14.34
CA GLU A 260 20.05 26.81 -13.60
C GLU A 260 21.27 26.10 -14.19
N GLY A 261 22.42 26.77 -14.10
CA GLY A 261 23.72 26.25 -14.59
C GLY A 261 23.91 26.32 -16.11
N LYS A 262 22.89 26.70 -16.88
CA LYS A 262 22.96 26.78 -18.34
C LYS A 262 22.98 28.22 -18.83
N MET A 263 23.91 28.52 -19.72
CA MET A 263 24.06 29.82 -20.37
C MET A 263 24.30 29.60 -21.87
N ASP A 264 23.41 30.15 -22.71
CA ASP A 264 23.52 30.03 -24.17
C ASP A 264 24.42 31.15 -24.72
N PHE A 265 25.71 30.84 -24.90
CA PHE A 265 26.70 31.84 -25.29
C PHE A 265 26.55 32.28 -26.77
N PRO A 266 26.66 33.59 -27.07
CA PRO A 266 26.69 34.09 -28.44
C PRO A 266 27.97 33.62 -29.17
N THR A 267 27.98 33.69 -30.50
CA THR A 267 29.14 33.32 -31.31
C THR A 267 29.58 34.47 -32.21
N CYS A 268 30.89 34.59 -32.40
CA CYS A 268 31.52 35.51 -33.34
C CYS A 268 32.38 34.74 -34.35
N TRP A 269 32.61 35.29 -35.54
CA TRP A 269 33.37 34.65 -36.62
C TRP A 269 34.63 35.42 -36.97
#